data_AF-A0A552E6L0-F1
#
_entry.id   AF-A0A552E6L0-F1
#
_cell.length_a   1.000
_cell.length_b   1.000
_cell.length_c   1.000
_cell.angle_alpha   90.00
_cell.angle_beta   90.00
_cell.angle_gamma   90.00
#
_symmetry.space_group_name_H-M   'P 1'
#
loop_
_entity.id
_entity.type
_entity.pdbx_description
1 polymer ?
#
loop_
_entity_poly.entity_id
_entity_poly.type
_entity_poly.pdbx_seq_one_letter_code
_entity_poly.pdbx_strand_id
1 'polypeptide(L)' 'MKSELNPDFIGLFQQLPERVKRTARKNYKLWKDNPSHPSLEFKEVNQEDQIWSIRVGIGWRAQGKNQE' A
#
# COMPACT_ATOMS: atom_id res chain seq x y z
N MET A 1 -11.94 -1.27 -5.82
CA MET A 1 -11.48 0.05 -5.32
C MET A 1 -10.72 0.78 -6.42
N LYS A 2 -10.81 2.11 -6.45
CA LYS A 2 -9.97 2.97 -7.29
C LYS A 2 -8.73 3.39 -6.48
N SER A 3 -7.58 3.50 -7.14
CA SER A 3 -6.31 3.92 -6.53
C SER A 3 -5.42 4.47 -7.62
N GLU A 4 -4.64 5.49 -7.32
CA GLU A 4 -3.62 6.05 -8.21
C GLU A 4 -2.25 6.05 -7.54
N LEU A 5 -1.20 6.12 -8.35
CA LEU A 5 0.17 6.28 -7.89
C LEU A 5 0.62 7.70 -8.21
N ASN A 6 1.14 8.41 -7.22
CA ASN A 6 1.75 9.71 -7.45
C ASN A 6 3.23 9.54 -7.90
N PRO A 7 3.83 10.57 -8.53
CA PRO A 7 5.21 10.50 -9.03
C PRO A 7 6.24 10.14 -7.94
N ASP A 8 6.07 10.69 -6.73
CA ASP A 8 6.96 10.42 -5.59
C ASP A 8 6.93 8.96 -5.17
N PHE A 9 5.74 8.37 -5.11
CA PHE A 9 5.54 6.95 -4.83
C PHE A 9 6.25 6.10 -5.89
N ILE A 10 6.12 6.45 -7.17
CA ILE A 10 6.77 5.71 -8.26
C ILE A 10 8.29 5.78 -8.08
N GLY A 11 8.85 6.97 -7.83
CA GLY A 11 10.30 7.15 -7.62
C GLY A 11 10.84 6.38 -6.42
N LEU A 12 10.12 6.38 -5.30
CA LEU A 12 10.49 5.62 -4.10
C LEU A 12 10.34 4.10 -4.33
N PHE A 13 9.26 3.68 -4.98
CA PHE A 13 8.98 2.28 -5.28
C PHE A 13 10.06 1.66 -6.18
N GLN A 14 10.57 2.41 -7.15
CA GLN A 14 11.63 1.97 -8.06
C GLN A 14 12.96 1.64 -7.34
N GLN A 15 13.25 2.32 -6.23
CA GLN A 15 14.46 2.13 -5.44
C GLN A 15 14.40 0.92 -4.51
N LEU A 16 13.21 0.32 -4.33
CA LEU A 16 13.03 -0.82 -3.43
C LEU A 16 13.72 -2.09 -3.97
N PRO A 17 14.19 -2.98 -3.08
CA PRO A 17 14.65 -4.31 -3.49
C PRO A 17 13.54 -5.09 -4.21
N GLU A 18 13.88 -5.87 -5.24
CA GLU A 18 12.90 -6.62 -6.05
C GLU A 18 11.97 -7.52 -5.24
N ARG A 19 12.47 -8.10 -4.13
CA ARG A 19 11.63 -8.89 -3.22
C ARG A 19 10.48 -8.08 -2.63
N VAL A 20 10.72 -6.81 -2.31
CA VAL A 20 9.72 -5.91 -1.71
C VAL A 20 8.72 -5.48 -2.79
N LYS A 21 9.20 -5.11 -3.99
CA LYS A 21 8.34 -4.78 -5.13
C LYS A 21 7.39 -5.92 -5.48
N ARG A 22 7.87 -7.17 -5.48
CA ARG A 22 7.03 -8.36 -5.72
C ARG A 22 5.96 -8.53 -4.65
N THR A 23 6.31 -8.43 -3.38
CA THR A 23 5.35 -8.50 -2.27
C THR A 23 4.31 -7.38 -2.35
N ALA A 24 4.73 -6.15 -2.65
CA ALA A 24 3.83 -5.01 -2.81
C ALA A 24 2.82 -5.25 -3.94
N ARG A 25 3.27 -5.69 -5.12
CA ARG A 25 2.39 -6.01 -6.25
C ARG A 25 1.42 -7.15 -5.93
N LYS A 26 1.88 -8.19 -5.22
CA LYS A 26 1.01 -9.28 -4.76
C LYS A 26 -0.07 -8.77 -3.82
N ASN A 27 0.31 -7.99 -2.81
CA ASN A 27 -0.63 -7.47 -1.82
C ASN A 27 -1.57 -6.42 -2.42
N TYR A 28 -1.13 -5.65 -3.42
CA TYR A 28 -1.99 -4.74 -4.16
C TYR A 28 -3.10 -5.48 -4.92
N LYS A 29 -2.77 -6.59 -5.59
CA LYS A 29 -3.78 -7.45 -6.24
C LYS A 29 -4.77 -8.01 -5.21
N LEU A 30 -4.25 -8.56 -4.12
CA LEU A 30 -5.09 -9.07 -3.02
C LEU A 30 -6.00 -7.98 -2.44
N TRP A 31 -5.50 -6.76 -2.26
CA TRP A 31 -6.29 -5.63 -1.79
C TRP A 31 -7.39 -5.22 -2.77
N LYS A 32 -7.13 -5.26 -4.08
CA LYS A 32 -8.19 -4.99 -5.07
C LYS A 32 -9.33 -6.00 -5.01
N ASP A 33 -9.00 -7.26 -4.76
CA ASP A 33 -9.95 -8.36 -4.77
C ASP A 33 -10.66 -8.52 -3.41
N ASN A 34 -9.92 -8.40 -2.32
CA ASN A 34 -10.40 -8.52 -0.94
C ASN A 34 -9.64 -7.55 0.00
N PRO A 35 -10.09 -6.28 0.10
CA PRO A 35 -9.48 -5.28 0.97
C PRO A 35 -9.46 -5.67 2.44
N SER A 36 -10.41 -6.49 2.88
CA SER A 36 -10.59 -6.95 4.26
C SER A 36 -9.70 -8.14 4.63
N HIS A 37 -8.86 -8.63 3.71
CA HIS A 37 -8.03 -9.79 3.97
C HIS A 37 -7.03 -9.52 5.11
N PRO A 38 -7.00 -10.33 6.18
CA PRO A 38 -6.27 -10.02 7.41
C PRO A 38 -4.76 -9.86 7.21
N SER A 39 -4.16 -10.57 6.24
CA SER A 39 -2.73 -10.44 5.94
C SER A 39 -2.32 -9.08 5.36
N LEU A 40 -3.28 -8.31 4.86
CA LEU A 40 -3.02 -6.95 4.37
C LEU A 40 -2.82 -5.98 5.53
N GLU A 41 -3.41 -6.27 6.70
CA GLU A 41 -3.55 -5.32 7.81
C GLU A 41 -3.96 -3.93 7.30
N PHE A 42 -4.91 -3.89 6.37
CA PHE A 42 -5.37 -2.64 5.76
C PHE A 42 -6.15 -1.85 6.79
N LYS A 43 -5.61 -0.70 7.20
CA LYS A 43 -6.20 0.16 8.23
C LYS A 43 -5.78 1.60 8.08
N GLU A 44 -6.61 2.48 8.61
CA GLU A 44 -6.27 3.88 8.84
C GLU A 44 -5.22 3.96 9.96
N VAL A 45 -4.17 4.74 9.73
CA VAL A 45 -3.06 4.92 10.67
C VAL A 45 -2.90 6.37 11.13
N ASN A 46 -3.51 7.31 10.43
CA ASN A 46 -3.63 8.71 10.82
C ASN A 46 -4.95 9.25 10.28
N GLN A 47 -5.84 9.65 11.19
CA GLN A 47 -7.18 10.16 10.85
C GLN A 47 -7.15 11.62 10.38
N GLU A 48 -6.27 12.45 10.95
CA GLU A 48 -6.15 13.87 10.60
C GLU A 48 -5.72 14.03 9.13
N ASP A 49 -4.75 13.23 8.70
CA ASP A 49 -4.23 13.23 7.33
C ASP A 49 -4.92 12.21 6.39
N GLN A 50 -5.92 11.49 6.90
CA GLN A 50 -6.62 10.39 6.21
C GLN A 50 -5.66 9.37 5.56
N ILE A 51 -4.61 8.98 6.30
CA ILE A 51 -3.59 8.04 5.82
C ILE A 51 -4.00 6.61 6.14
N TRP A 52 -3.97 5.79 5.11
CA TRP A 52 -4.18 4.36 5.16
C TRP A 52 -2.88 3.60 4.90
N SER A 53 -2.72 2.46 5.55
CA SER A 53 -1.54 1.60 5.42
C SER A 53 -1.91 0.18 5.01
N ILE A 54 -1.12 -0.42 4.11
CA ILE A 54 -1.16 -1.84 3.77
C ILE A 54 0.20 -2.46 4.10
N ARG A 55 0.21 -3.62 4.77
CA ARG A 55 1.42 -4.38 5.08
C ARG A 55 2.06 -4.93 3.81
N VAL A 56 3.38 -4.77 3.70
CA VAL A 56 4.22 -5.31 2.61
C VAL A 56 5.37 -6.11 3.25
N GLY A 57 5.04 -7.21 3.92
CA GLY A 57 6.02 -8.00 4.68
C GLY A 57 6.34 -7.41 6.05
N ILE A 58 7.46 -7.81 6.64
CA ILE A 58 7.77 -7.51 8.06
C ILE A 58 8.24 -6.06 8.25
N GLY A 59 8.96 -5.49 7.29
CA GLY A 59 9.58 -4.17 7.42
C GLY A 59 9.02 -3.08 6.51
N TRP A 60 8.07 -3.39 5.62
CA TRP A 60 7.58 -2.43 4.63
C TRP A 60 6.07 -2.27 4.68
N ARG A 61 5.61 -1.06 4.41
CA ARG A 61 4.19 -0.68 4.32
C ARG A 61 4.01 0.23 3.12
N ALA A 62 2.92 0.06 2.38
CA ALA A 62 2.48 1.02 1.39
C ALA A 62 1.48 1.97 2.06
N GLN A 63 1.61 3.26 1.81
CA GLN A 63 0.71 4.28 2.34
C GLN A 63 -0.09 4.93 1.20
N GLY A 64 -1.33 5.27 1.48
CA GLY A 64 -2.20 6.03 0.60
C GLY A 64 -3.01 7.04 1.41
N LYS A 65 -3.45 8.10 0.75
CA LYS A 65 -4.42 9.06 1.29
C LYS A 65 -5.72 8.92 0.51
N ASN A 66 -6.85 9.08 1.19
CA ASN A 66 -8.10 9.28 0.49
C ASN A 66 -8.06 10.69 -0.13
N GLN A 67 -8.41 10.79 -1.41
CA GLN A 67 -8.72 12.06 -2.04
C GLN A 67 -10.25 12.19 -2.00
N GLU A 68 -10.75 13.27 -1.41
CA GLU A 68 -12.16 13.67 -1.51
C GLU A 68 -12.58 13.89 -2.98
#